data_AF-A0A6Y4HR56-F1
#
_entry.id   AF-A0A6Y4HR56-F1
#
_cell.length_a   1.000
_cell.length_b   1.000
_cell.length_c   1.000
_cell.angle_alpha   90.00
_cell.angle_beta   90.00
_cell.angle_gamma   90.00
#
_symmetry.space_group_name_H-M   'P 1'
#
loop_
_entity.id
_entity.type
_entity.pdbx_description
1 polymer ?
#
loop_
_entity_poly.entity_id
_entity_poly.type
_entity_poly.pdbx_seq_one_letter_code
_entity_poly.pdbx_strand_id
1 'polypeptide(L)'
;MPRKIMLVFFLFISEFCNAQVVVSEFNLSDINRGGMTKAQAEKLLIIALKYQKYDLSLDGVFVDGDLQDKHGNPPHPGYYDFSLGYDTPTAGAIDYWGLFSVSSQTGDIWEINKCERVIFPQ
;
A
#
# COMPACT_ATOMS: atom_id res chain seq x y z
N MET A 1 16.21 -67.83 8.33
CA MET A 1 15.67 -66.66 7.61
C MET A 1 16.01 -65.40 8.40
N PRO A 2 16.83 -64.47 7.87
CA PRO A 2 17.33 -63.35 8.65
C PRO A 2 16.30 -62.21 8.72
N ARG A 3 16.01 -61.74 9.93
CA ARG A 3 15.20 -60.55 10.20
C ARG A 3 16.00 -59.30 9.82
N LYS A 4 15.49 -58.53 8.87
CA LYS A 4 16.06 -57.25 8.43
C LYS A 4 15.99 -56.23 9.58
N ILE A 5 17.16 -55.74 10.01
CA ILE A 5 17.28 -54.62 10.94
C ILE A 5 16.99 -53.35 10.14
N MET A 6 15.85 -52.71 10.40
CA MET A 6 15.46 -51.45 9.77
C MET A 6 16.05 -50.29 10.57
N LEU A 7 17.13 -49.71 10.07
CA LEU A 7 17.77 -48.50 10.58
C LEU A 7 16.95 -47.29 10.10
N VAL A 8 16.23 -46.61 10.99
CA VAL A 8 15.51 -45.38 10.67
C VAL A 8 16.41 -44.20 11.04
N PHE A 9 16.87 -43.49 10.01
CA PHE A 9 17.62 -42.24 10.10
C PHE A 9 16.72 -41.13 10.64
N PHE A 10 17.07 -40.56 11.79
CA PHE A 10 16.49 -39.32 12.30
C PHE A 10 17.01 -38.14 11.48
N LEU A 11 16.18 -37.59 10.59
CA LEU A 11 16.43 -36.31 9.93
C LEU A 11 15.93 -35.18 10.83
N PHE A 12 16.82 -34.62 11.65
CA PHE A 12 16.65 -33.30 12.26
C PHE A 12 16.84 -32.26 11.17
N ILE A 13 15.74 -31.72 10.62
CA ILE A 13 15.79 -30.53 9.78
C ILE A 13 15.45 -29.36 10.69
N SER A 14 16.48 -28.56 10.98
CA SER A 14 16.42 -27.34 11.76
C SER A 14 15.42 -26.36 11.14
N GLU A 15 14.44 -25.92 11.92
CA GLU A 15 13.63 -24.75 11.60
C GLU A 15 14.53 -23.52 11.56
N PHE A 16 14.89 -23.08 10.35
CA PHE A 16 15.41 -21.74 10.15
C PHE A 16 14.24 -20.78 10.39
N CYS A 17 14.17 -20.22 11.60
CA CYS A 17 13.32 -19.09 11.91
C CYS A 17 13.80 -17.91 11.07
N ASN A 18 13.24 -17.77 9.88
CA ASN A 18 13.37 -16.56 9.07
C ASN A 18 12.59 -15.48 9.82
N ALA A 19 13.27 -14.75 10.70
CA ALA A 19 12.77 -13.48 11.19
C ALA A 19 12.68 -12.55 9.97
N GLN A 20 11.49 -12.48 9.36
CA GLN A 20 11.19 -11.42 8.40
C GLN A 20 11.36 -10.11 9.15
N VAL A 21 12.38 -9.34 8.77
CA VAL A 21 12.50 -7.95 9.15
C VAL A 21 11.31 -7.25 8.52
N VAL A 22 10.26 -7.02 9.31
CA VAL A 22 9.19 -6.10 8.95
C VAL A 22 9.83 -4.71 8.97
N VAL A 23 10.32 -4.27 7.82
CA VAL A 23 10.66 -2.86 7.61
C VAL A 23 9.34 -2.13 7.82
N SER A 24 9.29 -1.29 8.86
CA SER A 24 8.10 -0.47 9.14
C SER A 24 7.85 0.45 7.94
N GLU A 25 6.87 0.06 7.11
CA GLU A 25 6.52 0.70 5.84
C GLU A 25 5.98 2.13 6.06
N PHE A 26 5.56 2.42 7.30
CA PHE A 26 5.08 3.72 7.75
C PHE A 26 5.25 3.84 9.28
N ASN A 27 6.02 4.82 9.75
CA ASN A 27 6.28 5.01 11.18
C ASN A 27 5.61 6.29 11.70
N LEU A 28 4.73 6.12 12.70
CA LEU A 28 3.99 7.20 13.34
C LEU A 28 4.92 8.21 14.03
N SER A 29 6.10 7.78 14.51
CA SER A 29 7.06 8.70 15.15
C SER A 29 7.63 9.75 14.20
N ASP A 30 7.52 9.51 12.90
CA ASP A 30 8.11 10.38 11.87
C ASP A 30 7.12 11.47 11.42
N ILE A 31 5.89 11.45 11.94
CA ILE A 31 4.87 12.47 11.67
C ILE A 31 5.11 13.64 12.62
N ASN A 32 5.34 14.83 12.05
CA ASN A 32 5.53 16.04 12.84
C ASN A 32 4.17 16.63 13.29
N ARG A 33 4.20 17.61 14.20
CA ARG A 33 2.98 18.28 14.70
C ARG A 33 2.17 19.02 13.63
N GLY A 34 2.78 19.33 12.49
CA GLY A 34 2.12 19.95 11.34
C GLY A 34 1.38 18.95 10.43
N GLY A 35 1.47 17.65 10.71
CA GLY A 35 0.84 16.59 9.95
C GLY A 35 1.81 15.83 9.04
N MET A 36 1.26 14.89 8.28
CA MET A 36 1.98 14.12 7.28
C MET A 36 2.44 15.00 6.12
N THR A 37 3.61 14.68 5.59
CA THR A 37 4.02 15.09 4.25
C THR A 37 3.24 14.34 3.17
N LYS A 38 3.21 14.85 1.94
CA LYS A 38 2.61 14.17 0.79
C LYS A 38 3.14 12.74 0.61
N ALA A 39 4.46 12.55 0.72
CA ALA A 39 5.08 11.22 0.61
C ALA A 39 4.67 10.27 1.74
N GLN A 40 4.44 10.77 2.96
CA GLN A 40 3.91 9.96 4.05
C GLN A 40 2.44 9.58 3.81
N ALA A 41 1.63 10.52 3.33
CA ALA A 41 0.25 10.25 2.96
C ALA A 41 0.12 9.22 1.83
N GLU A 42 1.02 9.27 0.83
CA GLU A 42 1.10 8.29 -0.25
C GLU A 42 1.43 6.89 0.27
N LYS A 43 2.42 6.77 1.16
CA LYS A 43 2.75 5.49 1.80
C LYS A 43 1.58 4.91 2.59
N LEU A 44 0.87 5.75 3.35
CA LEU A 44 -0.33 5.35 4.08
C LEU A 44 -1.42 4.86 3.12
N LEU A 45 -1.63 5.56 2.00
CA LEU A 45 -2.56 5.14 0.96
C LEU A 45 -2.17 3.78 0.37
N ILE A 46 -0.90 3.56 0.02
CA ILE A 46 -0.43 2.29 -0.54
C ILE A 46 -0.73 1.12 0.42
N ILE A 47 -0.50 1.31 1.72
CA ILE A 47 -0.81 0.30 2.75
C ILE A 47 -2.33 0.02 2.77
N ALA A 48 -3.15 1.07 2.78
CA ALA A 48 -4.60 0.95 2.80
C ALA A 48 -5.13 0.25 1.52
N LEU A 49 -4.60 0.58 0.34
CA LEU A 49 -4.99 -0.03 -0.93
C LEU A 49 -4.62 -1.52 -1.00
N LYS A 50 -3.42 -1.90 -0.50
CA LYS A 50 -3.04 -3.32 -0.35
C LYS A 50 -4.04 -4.06 0.54
N TYR A 51 -4.47 -3.44 1.65
CA TYR A 51 -5.49 -4.03 2.52
C TYR A 51 -6.85 -4.18 1.82
N GLN A 52 -7.23 -3.20 1.01
CA GLN A 52 -8.42 -3.24 0.15
C GLN A 52 -8.30 -4.20 -1.05
N LYS A 53 -7.20 -4.97 -1.13
CA LYS A 53 -6.93 -5.98 -2.17
C LYS A 53 -6.79 -5.41 -3.58
N TYR A 54 -6.40 -4.13 -3.71
CA TYR A 54 -5.88 -3.65 -4.99
C TYR A 54 -4.56 -4.35 -5.30
N ASP A 55 -4.43 -4.86 -6.52
CA ASP A 55 -3.18 -5.49 -6.97
C ASP A 55 -2.21 -4.41 -7.46
N LEU A 56 -1.47 -3.84 -6.52
CA LEU A 56 -0.45 -2.82 -6.79
C LEU A 56 0.85 -3.43 -7.36
N SER A 57 0.93 -4.75 -7.52
CA SER A 57 2.12 -5.44 -8.02
C SER A 57 2.11 -5.63 -9.53
N LEU A 58 0.98 -5.34 -10.19
CA LEU A 58 0.86 -5.45 -11.64
C LEU A 58 1.74 -4.40 -12.34
N ASP A 59 2.51 -4.86 -13.32
CA ASP A 59 3.28 -3.99 -14.19
C ASP A 59 2.36 -2.98 -14.87
N GLY A 60 2.65 -1.69 -14.70
CA GLY A 60 1.85 -0.59 -15.25
C GLY A 60 0.86 0.03 -14.26
N VAL A 61 0.69 -0.54 -13.05
CA VAL A 61 -0.07 0.12 -11.98
C VAL A 61 0.79 1.20 -11.33
N PHE A 62 0.19 2.37 -11.08
CA PHE A 62 0.86 3.49 -10.45
C PHE A 62 -0.09 4.29 -9.54
N VAL A 63 0.51 4.94 -8.55
CA VAL A 63 -0.13 5.98 -7.75
C VAL A 63 0.46 7.32 -8.16
N ASP A 64 -0.37 8.24 -8.62
CA ASP A 64 0.05 9.58 -9.00
C ASP A 64 -0.54 10.61 -8.04
N GLY A 65 0.35 11.30 -7.33
CA GLY A 65 -0.02 12.36 -6.41
C GLY A 65 0.06 13.76 -7.01
N ASP A 66 0.54 13.96 -8.25
CA ASP A 66 0.73 15.30 -8.84
C ASP A 66 -0.56 15.98 -9.30
N LEU A 67 -1.57 15.90 -8.44
CA LEU A 67 -2.88 16.50 -8.63
C LEU A 67 -2.89 17.89 -7.99
N GLN A 68 -3.16 18.90 -8.80
CA GLN A 68 -3.11 20.30 -8.40
C GLN A 68 -4.31 21.07 -8.95
N ASP A 69 -4.75 22.08 -8.21
CA ASP A 69 -5.67 23.09 -8.72
C ASP A 69 -4.97 24.02 -9.72
N LYS A 70 -5.73 24.97 -10.28
CA LYS A 70 -5.21 25.97 -11.24
C LYS A 70 -4.13 26.91 -10.67
N HIS A 71 -3.88 26.87 -9.36
CA HIS A 71 -2.90 27.67 -8.65
C HIS A 71 -1.69 26.85 -8.17
N GLY A 72 -1.68 25.54 -8.45
CA GLY A 72 -0.61 24.63 -8.00
C GLY A 72 -0.78 24.09 -6.58
N ASN A 73 -1.95 24.29 -5.96
CA ASN A 73 -2.25 23.80 -4.62
C ASN A 73 -2.96 22.43 -4.66
N PRO A 74 -2.97 21.66 -3.56
CA PRO A 74 -3.83 20.49 -3.45
C PRO A 74 -5.31 20.85 -3.73
N PRO A 75 -6.04 20.04 -4.53
CA PRO A 75 -7.43 20.35 -4.88
C PRO A 75 -8.37 20.40 -3.67
N HIS A 76 -8.11 19.57 -2.64
CA HIS A 76 -8.86 19.55 -1.38
C HIS A 76 -8.01 20.07 -0.22
N PRO A 77 -8.30 21.28 0.32
CA PRO A 77 -7.53 21.85 1.43
C PRO A 77 -7.46 20.93 2.65
N GLY A 78 -6.25 20.69 3.16
CA GLY A 78 -6.00 19.80 4.30
C GLY A 78 -5.77 18.32 3.91
N TYR A 79 -5.94 17.99 2.63
CA TYR A 79 -5.74 16.65 2.08
C TYR A 79 -4.65 16.67 1.00
N TYR A 80 -4.05 15.51 0.77
CA TYR A 80 -3.31 15.23 -0.46
C TYR A 80 -4.13 14.25 -1.30
N ASP A 81 -4.26 14.57 -2.57
CA ASP A 81 -5.01 13.75 -3.51
C ASP A 81 -4.07 12.87 -4.32
N PHE A 82 -4.54 11.65 -4.61
CA PHE A 82 -3.80 10.64 -5.36
C PHE A 82 -4.75 9.90 -6.29
N SER A 83 -4.34 9.72 -7.54
CA SER A 83 -5.02 8.81 -8.47
C SER A 83 -4.35 7.44 -8.44
N LEU A 84 -5.15 6.38 -8.56
CA LEU A 84 -4.67 5.02 -8.80
C LEU A 84 -4.97 4.68 -10.26
N GLY A 85 -3.92 4.49 -11.06
CA GLY A 85 -4.03 4.22 -12.49
C GLY A 85 -3.38 2.90 -12.89
N TYR A 86 -3.80 2.39 -14.03
CA TYR A 86 -3.24 1.22 -14.69
C TYR A 86 -3.02 1.51 -16.19
N ASP A 87 -1.76 1.54 -16.58
CA ASP A 87 -1.35 1.67 -17.97
C ASP A 87 -0.97 0.29 -18.53
N THR A 88 -1.63 -0.11 -19.61
CA THR A 88 -1.40 -1.42 -20.25
C THR A 88 -1.26 -1.25 -21.75
N PRO A 89 -0.29 -1.94 -22.39
CA PRO A 89 0.01 -1.74 -23.81
C PRO A 89 -1.13 -2.12 -24.76
N THR A 90 -2.15 -2.81 -24.27
CA THR A 90 -3.32 -3.22 -25.05
C THR A 90 -4.49 -2.24 -24.96
N ALA A 91 -4.47 -1.29 -24.01
CA ALA A 91 -5.49 -0.27 -23.87
C ALA A 91 -5.18 0.98 -24.71
N GLY A 92 -6.22 1.69 -25.15
CA GLY A 92 -6.07 2.95 -25.89
C GLY A 92 -5.85 4.17 -25.00
N ALA A 93 -5.97 4.02 -23.68
CA ALA A 93 -5.79 5.05 -22.66
C ALA A 93 -5.56 4.38 -21.28
N ILE A 94 -5.07 5.16 -20.32
CA ILE A 94 -4.92 4.76 -18.92
C ILE A 94 -6.30 4.45 -18.32
N ASP A 95 -6.40 3.34 -17.59
CA ASP A 95 -7.57 3.01 -16.78
C ASP A 95 -7.35 3.53 -15.35
N TYR A 96 -8.25 4.39 -14.86
CA TYR A 96 -8.16 4.93 -13.50
C TYR A 96 -9.10 4.17 -12.58
N TRP A 97 -8.53 3.50 -11.59
CA TRP A 97 -9.26 2.65 -10.64
C TRP A 97 -9.83 3.40 -9.45
N GLY A 98 -9.30 4.59 -9.15
CA GLY A 98 -9.83 5.45 -8.10
C GLY A 98 -9.12 6.79 -7.99
N LEU A 99 -9.80 7.70 -7.31
CA LEU A 99 -9.27 8.98 -6.86
C LEU A 99 -9.43 9.07 -5.34
N PHE A 100 -8.32 9.24 -4.64
CA PHE A 100 -8.26 9.17 -3.19
C PHE A 100 -7.80 10.49 -2.60
N SER A 101 -8.42 10.90 -1.50
CA SER A 101 -7.96 12.01 -0.66
C SER A 101 -7.52 11.49 0.70
N VAL A 102 -6.29 11.82 1.09
CA VAL A 102 -5.69 11.45 2.38
C VAL A 102 -5.53 12.70 3.24
N SER A 103 -6.17 12.72 4.40
CA SER A 103 -6.04 13.81 5.36
C SER A 103 -4.61 13.90 5.86
N SER A 104 -3.98 15.06 5.68
CA SER A 104 -2.64 15.34 6.20
C SER A 104 -2.56 15.28 7.72
N GLN A 105 -3.67 15.52 8.44
CA GLN A 105 -3.67 15.60 9.91
C GLN A 105 -4.06 14.27 10.56
N THR A 106 -5.00 13.55 9.97
CA THR A 106 -5.63 12.39 10.62
C THR A 106 -5.32 11.08 9.93
N GLY A 107 -4.79 11.11 8.71
CA GLY A 107 -4.65 9.91 7.88
C GLY A 107 -5.98 9.32 7.44
N ASP A 108 -7.09 10.06 7.58
CA ASP A 108 -8.38 9.63 7.05
C ASP A 108 -8.33 9.56 5.52
N ILE A 109 -8.80 8.45 4.94
CA ILE A 109 -8.71 8.19 3.51
C ILE A 109 -10.11 8.02 2.94
N TRP A 110 -10.37 8.73 1.85
CA TRP A 110 -11.62 8.63 1.10
C TRP A 110 -11.32 8.32 -0.36
N GLU A 111 -12.08 7.41 -0.96
CA GLU A 111 -12.27 7.39 -2.41
C GLU A 111 -13.38 8.40 -2.73
N ILE A 112 -13.01 9.48 -3.41
CA ILE A 112 -13.85 10.67 -3.49
C ILE A 112 -14.81 10.66 -4.68
N ASN A 113 -14.62 9.78 -5.66
CA ASN A 113 -15.58 9.64 -6.77
C ASN A 113 -16.80 8.82 -6.34
N LYS A 114 -16.59 7.83 -5.48
CA LYS A 114 -17.61 6.96 -4.88
C LYS A 114 -18.14 7.52 -3.56
N CYS A 115 -17.46 8.52 -2.99
CA CYS A 115 -17.75 9.06 -1.66
C CYS A 115 -17.68 7.97 -0.58
N GLU A 116 -16.70 7.08 -0.67
CA GLU A 116 -16.52 5.95 0.23
C GLU A 116 -15.28 6.16 1.10
N ARG A 117 -15.46 6.05 2.41
CA ARG A 117 -14.33 6.06 3.35
C ARG A 117 -13.60 4.73 3.29
N VAL A 118 -12.29 4.76 3.08
CA VAL A 118 -11.45 3.56 3.10
C VAL A 118 -11.20 3.15 4.55
N ILE A 119 -11.62 1.94 4.89
CA ILE A 119 -11.44 1.36 6.23
C ILE A 119 -10.32 0.32 6.17
N PHE A 120 -9.29 0.49 6.98
CA PHE A 120 -8.19 -0.47 7.10
C PHE A 120 -7.80 -0.64 8.57
N PRO A 121 -7.20 -1.78 8.97
CA PRO A 121 -6.81 -2.03 10.34
C PRO A 121 -5.73 -1.05 10.76
N GLN A 122 -5.76 -0.67 12.03
CA GLN A 122 -4.73 0.14 12.68
C GLN A 122 -3.45 -0.66 12.90
#